data_AF-A0A966QB13-F1
#
_entry.id   AF-A0A966QB13-F1
#
_cell.length_a   1.000
_cell.length_b   1.000
_cell.length_c   1.000
_cell.angle_alpha   90.00
_cell.angle_beta   90.00
_cell.angle_gamma   90.00
#
_symmetry.space_group_name_H-M   'P 1'
#
loop_
_entity.id
_entity.type
_entity.pdbx_description
1 polymer ?
#
loop_
_entity_poly.entity_id
_entity_poly.type
_entity_poly.pdbx_seq_one_letter_code
_entity_poly.pdbx_strand_id
1 'polypeptide(L)' 'AFGKAVIAAGLQAGKFIGGVAKACGGGGGGRPNLAQAGGRDGAALDGALATAQSELKGSLSAAVAGS' A
#
# COMPACT_ATOMS: atom_id res chain seq x y z
N ALA A 1 -0.01 1.68 -9.85
CA ALA A 1 -1.43 1.27 -9.88
C ALA A 1 -1.50 -0.25 -9.70
N PHE A 2 -2.50 -0.75 -8.98
CA PHE A 2 -2.75 -2.19 -8.88
C PHE A 2 -3.47 -2.69 -10.14
N GLY A 3 -3.05 -3.87 -10.62
CA GLY A 3 -3.65 -4.55 -11.77
C GLY A 3 -4.92 -5.32 -11.40
N LYS A 4 -5.66 -5.79 -12.43
CA LYS A 4 -6.94 -6.49 -12.27
C LYS A 4 -6.85 -7.72 -11.35
N ALA A 5 -5.83 -8.56 -11.50
CA ALA A 5 -5.62 -9.75 -10.67
C ALA A 5 -5.42 -9.39 -9.19
N VAL A 6 -4.61 -8.36 -8.91
CA VAL A 6 -4.34 -7.88 -7.54
C VAL A 6 -5.61 -7.33 -6.88
N ILE A 7 -6.43 -6.60 -7.64
CA ILE A 7 -7.71 -6.06 -7.17
C ILE A 7 -8.71 -7.20 -6.93
N ALA A 8 -8.76 -8.19 -7.82
CA ALA A 8 -9.62 -9.36 -7.67
C ALA A 8 -9.25 -10.20 -6.44
N ALA A 9 -7.97 -10.24 -6.09
CA ALA A 9 -7.48 -10.83 -4.84
C ALA A 9 -7.77 -9.97 -3.59
N GLY A 10 -8.50 -8.86 -3.73
CA GLY A 10 -8.99 -8.04 -2.61
C GLY A 10 -8.02 -6.95 -2.14
N LEU A 11 -6.83 -6.82 -2.75
CA LEU A 11 -5.92 -5.73 -2.40
C LEU A 11 -6.45 -4.38 -2.94
N GLN A 12 -6.40 -3.36 -2.10
CA GLN A 12 -6.85 -2.01 -2.44
C GLN A 12 -5.71 -1.01 -2.30
N ALA A 13 -5.32 -0.36 -3.41
CA ALA A 13 -4.22 0.61 -3.42
C ALA A 13 -4.41 1.73 -2.38
N GLY A 14 -5.64 2.22 -2.22
CA GLY A 14 -6.00 3.24 -1.22
C GLY A 14 -5.74 2.81 0.21
N LYS A 15 -6.14 1.60 0.61
CA LYS A 15 -5.87 1.09 1.96
C LYS A 15 -4.38 0.92 2.21
N PHE A 16 -3.67 0.34 1.23
CA PHE A 16 -2.23 0.11 1.35
C PHE A 16 -1.46 1.43 1.53
N ILE A 17 -1.59 2.38 0.59
CA ILE A 17 -0.83 3.64 0.67
C ILE A 17 -1.28 4.53 1.84
N GLY A 18 -2.54 4.41 2.27
CA GLY A 18 -3.04 5.09 3.46
C GLY A 18 -2.38 4.62 4.76
N GLY A 19 -2.01 3.34 4.86
CA GLY A 19 -1.22 2.81 5.98
C GLY A 19 0.18 3.43 6.02
N VAL A 20 0.86 3.47 4.87
CA VAL A 20 2.19 4.10 4.73
C VAL A 20 2.13 5.58 5.12
N ALA A 21 1.13 6.31 4.63
CA ALA A 21 0.99 7.74 4.95
C ALA A 21 0.77 7.99 6.44
N LYS A 22 -0.01 7.14 7.12
CA LYS A 22 -0.21 7.24 8.59
C LYS A 22 1.09 7.06 9.36
N ALA A 23 1.95 6.12 8.94
CA ALA A 23 3.28 5.95 9.54
C ALA A 23 4.13 7.23 9.43
N CYS A 24 3.91 8.04 8.39
CA CYS A 24 4.55 9.34 8.18
C CYS A 24 3.73 10.53 8.73
N GLY A 25 2.80 10.32 9.68
CA GLY A 25 1.97 11.39 10.27
C GLY A 25 1.00 12.04 9.27
N GLY A 26 0.61 11.31 8.24
CA GLY A 26 -0.13 11.79 7.08
C GLY A 26 -1.40 11.03 6.78
N GLY A 27 -1.89 11.22 5.56
CA GLY A 27 -3.11 10.59 5.06
C GLY A 27 -3.22 10.65 3.55
N GLY A 28 -4.28 10.03 3.03
CA GLY A 28 -4.56 9.94 1.61
C GLY A 28 -5.42 8.74 1.30
N GLY A 29 -5.59 8.46 0.01
CA GLY A 29 -6.46 7.39 -0.44
C GLY A 29 -6.69 7.42 -1.94
N GLY A 30 -7.69 6.67 -2.37
CA GLY A 30 -8.07 6.54 -3.75
C GLY A 30 -8.83 5.26 -4.01
N ARG A 31 -8.93 4.90 -5.29
CA ARG A 31 -9.64 3.73 -5.77
C ARG A 31 -8.80 2.46 -5.52
N PRO A 32 -9.42 1.26 -5.58
CA PRO A 32 -8.69 0.00 -5.43
C PRO A 32 -7.50 -0.17 -6.38
N ASN A 33 -7.58 0.42 -7.59
CA ASN A 33 -6.53 0.38 -8.59
C ASN A 33 -5.48 1.50 -8.46
N LEU A 34 -5.87 2.68 -7.97
CA LEU A 34 -5.00 3.85 -7.96
C LEU A 34 -5.32 4.74 -6.76
N ALA A 35 -4.27 5.10 -6.03
CA ALA A 35 -4.35 5.97 -4.88
C ALA A 35 -3.09 6.82 -4.74
N GLN A 36 -3.23 7.90 -3.98
CA GLN A 36 -2.14 8.80 -3.64
C GLN A 36 -2.27 9.22 -2.18
N ALA A 37 -1.14 9.38 -1.49
CA ALA A 37 -1.10 9.85 -0.12
C ALA A 37 0.19 10.63 0.15
N GLY A 38 0.24 11.33 1.28
CA GLY A 38 1.40 12.10 1.71
C GLY A 38 1.47 12.21 3.24
N GLY A 39 2.65 12.58 3.74
CA GLY A 39 2.95 12.70 5.16
C GLY A 39 3.77 13.94 5.50
N ARG A 40 3.81 14.26 6.79
CA ARG A 40 4.49 15.45 7.33
C ARG A 40 5.79 15.08 8.04
N ASP A 41 5.91 13.84 8.49
CA ASP A 41 7.12 13.31 9.09
C ASP A 41 8.01 12.67 8.02
N GLY A 42 8.98 13.44 7.54
CA GLY A 42 9.96 12.97 6.57
C GLY A 42 10.96 11.97 7.15
N ALA A 43 11.22 12.01 8.47
CA ALA A 43 12.18 11.11 9.11
C ALA A 43 11.65 9.68 9.21
N ALA A 44 10.32 9.51 9.27
CA ALA A 44 9.67 8.20 9.26
C ALA A 44 9.61 7.52 7.87
N LEU A 45 9.92 8.25 6.78
CA LEU A 45 9.66 7.79 5.41
C LEU A 45 10.40 6.49 5.06
N ASP A 46 11.69 6.39 5.36
CA ASP A 46 12.49 5.23 4.99
C ASP A 46 11.99 3.95 5.68
N GLY A 47 11.65 4.05 6.98
CA GLY A 47 11.07 2.94 7.74
C GLY A 47 9.68 2.53 7.23
N ALA A 48 8.84 3.53 6.89
CA ALA A 48 7.52 3.29 6.33
C ALA A 48 7.60 2.59 4.96
N LEU A 49 8.53 3.00 4.09
CA LEU A 49 8.74 2.37 2.78
C LEU A 49 9.29 0.95 2.90
N ALA A 50 10.22 0.69 3.83
CA ALA A 50 10.74 -0.65 4.08
C ALA A 50 9.62 -1.61 4.54
N THR A 51 8.79 -1.15 5.49
CA THR A 51 7.64 -1.91 5.99
C THR A 51 6.62 -2.16 4.87
N ALA A 52 6.27 -1.11 4.12
CA ALA A 52 5.34 -1.19 2.99
C ALA A 52 5.81 -2.20 1.94
N GLN A 53 7.11 -2.21 1.62
CA GLN A 53 7.67 -3.17 0.67
C GLN A 53 7.53 -4.62 1.17
N SER A 54 7.79 -4.85 2.46
CA SER A 54 7.64 -6.19 3.07
C SER A 54 6.19 -6.67 3.05
N GLU A 55 5.25 -5.83 3.50
CA GLU A 55 3.82 -6.16 3.51
C GLU A 55 3.27 -6.40 2.10
N LEU A 56 3.69 -5.59 1.13
CA LEU A 56 3.24 -5.74 -0.25
C LEU A 56 3.74 -7.05 -0.86
N LYS A 57 5.02 -7.42 -0.63
CA LYS A 57 5.56 -8.70 -1.07
C LYS A 57 4.80 -9.88 -0.47
N GLY A 58 4.53 -9.85 0.85
CA GLY A 58 3.76 -10.89 1.53
C GLY A 58 2.33 -11.01 0.97
N SER A 59 1.67 -9.87 0.78
CA SER A 59 0.29 -9.83 0.28
C SER A 59 0.18 -10.29 -1.18
N LEU A 60 1.18 -9.99 -2.02
CA LEU A 60 1.23 -10.44 -3.41
C LEU A 60 1.51 -11.94 -3.52
N SER A 61 2.39 -12.50 -2.67
CA SER A 61 2.65 -13.93 -2.62
C SER A 61 1.39 -14.72 -2.25
N ALA A 62 0.58 -14.21 -1.31
CA ALA A 62 -0.70 -14.82 -0.95
C ALA A 62 -1.75 -14.67 -2.07
N ALA A 63 -1.78 -13.52 -2.75
CA ALA A 63 -2.74 -13.22 -3.81
C ALA A 63 -2.52 -14.05 -5.10
N VAL A 64 -1.27 -14.34 -5.46
CA VAL A 64 -0.92 -15.09 -6.69
C VAL A 64 -0.94 -16.60 -6.51
N ALA A 65 -0.76 -17.11 -5.29
CA ALA A 65 -0.80 -18.54 -5.01
C ALA A 65 -2.23 -19.14 -5.03
N GLY A 66 -3.26 -18.29 -5.06
CA GLY A 66 -4.67 -18.70 -5.06
C GLY A 66 -5.42 -18.46 -6.38
N SER A 67 -4.72 -18.10 -7.46
CA SER A 67 -5.30 -17.86 -8.80
C SER A 67 -4.77 -18.82 -9.85
#